data_AF-A0A4Q5YVE5-F1
#
_entry.id   AF-A0A4Q5YVE5-F1
#
_cell.length_a   1.000
_cell.length_b   1.000
_cell.length_c   1.000
_cell.angle_alpha   90.00
_cell.angle_beta   90.00
_cell.angle_gamma   90.00
#
_symmetry.space_group_name_H-M   'P 1'
#
loop_
_entity.id
_entity.type
_entity.pdbx_description
1 polymer ?
#
loop_
_entity_poly.entity_id
_entity_poly.type
_entity_poly.pdbx_seq_one_letter_code
_entity_poly.pdbx_strand_id
1 'polypeptide(L)'
;MRKISIICIIAMGMLMQACVKDKPETPDDPKPSVGGRRVYIACEGSLGNGNASLSLYKPEQDSIFNNVFFQKNNQDLGDIFQSMLVDGVELYMASIIRTGSQWSTSRTSVLPVPSMCASPAIC
;
A
#
# COMPACT_ATOMS: atom_id res chain seq x y z
N MET A 1 -3.88 46.98 -35.34
CA MET A 1 -4.67 45.73 -35.24
C MET A 1 -3.80 44.47 -35.20
N ARG A 2 -2.83 44.25 -36.11
CA ARG A 2 -1.94 43.06 -36.10
C ARG A 2 -1.08 42.91 -34.83
N LYS A 3 -0.58 44.03 -34.26
CA LYS A 3 0.25 44.02 -33.03
C LYS A 3 -0.53 43.59 -31.77
N ILE A 4 -1.81 43.99 -31.66
CA ILE A 4 -2.68 43.61 -30.54
C ILE A 4 -2.99 42.11 -30.58
N SER A 5 -3.26 41.58 -31.79
CA SER A 5 -3.47 40.14 -31.99
C SER A 5 -2.23 39.31 -31.62
N ILE A 6 -1.02 39.78 -31.91
CA ILE A 6 0.23 39.09 -31.52
C ILE A 6 0.42 39.11 -29.99
N ILE A 7 0.11 40.23 -29.32
CA ILE A 7 0.20 40.33 -27.86
C ILE A 7 -0.78 39.36 -27.18
N CYS A 8 -1.99 39.21 -27.71
CA CYS A 8 -2.97 38.24 -27.19
C CYS A 8 -2.51 36.78 -27.33
N ILE A 9 -1.87 36.44 -28.46
CA ILE A 9 -1.36 35.07 -28.68
C ILE A 9 -0.19 34.76 -27.73
N ILE A 10 0.70 35.72 -27.49
CA ILE A 10 1.82 35.56 -26.55
C ILE A 10 1.32 35.44 -25.10
N ALA A 11 0.33 36.25 -24.70
CA ALA A 11 -0.26 36.18 -23.36
C ALA A 11 -0.96 34.83 -23.10
N MET A 12 -1.62 34.26 -24.11
CA MET A 12 -2.27 32.95 -24.01
C MET A 12 -1.26 31.79 -23.89
N GLY A 13 -0.07 31.91 -24.49
CA GLY A 13 0.99 30.90 -24.42
C GLY A 13 1.67 30.78 -23.05
N MET A 14 1.65 31.83 -22.24
CA MET A 14 2.27 31.83 -20.90
C MET A 14 1.49 31.01 -19.85
N LEU A 15 0.23 30.66 -20.14
CA LEU A 15 -0.62 29.88 -19.22
C LEU A 15 -0.31 28.37 -19.24
N MET A 16 0.57 27.89 -20.13
CA MET A 16 0.90 26.46 -20.27
C MET A 16 2.14 26.01 -19.48
N GLN A 17 2.73 26.85 -18.63
CA GLN A 17 3.93 26.54 -17.83
C GLN A 17 3.63 26.26 -16.35
N ALA A 18 2.53 25.55 -16.05
CA ALA A 18 2.17 25.15 -14.69
C ALA A 18 2.47 23.66 -14.38
N CYS A 19 3.43 23.06 -15.09
CA CYS A 19 3.90 21.72 -14.77
C CYS A 19 4.94 21.80 -13.64
N VAL A 20 4.49 21.71 -12.39
CA VAL A 20 5.37 21.37 -11.27
C VAL A 20 5.68 19.89 -11.39
N LYS A 21 6.98 19.57 -11.45
CA LYS A 21 7.44 18.18 -11.41
C LYS A 21 7.33 17.73 -9.97
N ASP A 22 6.18 17.19 -9.59
CA ASP A 22 6.00 16.49 -8.33
C ASP A 22 7.02 15.36 -8.30
N LYS A 23 8.13 15.60 -7.58
CA LYS A 23 9.02 14.53 -7.19
C LYS A 23 8.28 13.87 -6.03
N PRO A 24 7.75 12.64 -6.17
CA PRO A 24 7.34 11.92 -4.98
C PRO A 24 8.57 11.88 -4.09
N GLU A 25 8.42 12.43 -2.88
CA GLU A 25 9.34 12.15 -1.80
C GLU A 25 9.27 10.64 -1.68
N THR A 26 10.26 9.93 -2.22
CA THR A 26 10.48 8.54 -1.85
C THR A 26 10.69 8.60 -0.36
N PRO A 27 9.78 8.07 0.48
CA PRO A 27 10.14 7.86 1.87
C PRO A 27 11.47 7.11 1.83
N ASP A 28 12.42 7.50 2.68
CA ASP A 28 13.50 6.60 3.03
C ASP A 28 12.83 5.39 3.71
N ASP A 29 12.28 4.48 2.90
CA ASP A 29 11.74 3.23 3.37
C ASP A 29 12.91 2.58 4.08
N PRO A 30 12.80 2.32 5.40
CA PRO A 30 13.86 1.66 6.12
C PRO A 30 14.14 0.38 5.35
N LYS A 31 15.35 0.26 4.77
CA LYS A 31 15.82 -0.95 4.09
C LYS A 31 15.33 -2.12 4.94
N PRO A 32 14.36 -2.91 4.46
CA PRO A 32 13.72 -3.89 5.30
C PRO A 32 14.83 -4.82 5.76
N SER A 33 15.00 -4.91 7.08
CA SER A 33 16.11 -5.65 7.71
C SER A 33 16.28 -6.97 6.98
N VAL A 34 17.40 -7.11 6.25
CA VAL A 34 17.71 -8.30 5.44
C VAL A 34 18.04 -9.41 6.43
N GLY A 35 17.00 -10.12 6.87
CA GLY A 35 17.18 -11.17 7.86
C GLY A 35 15.89 -11.47 8.60
N GLY A 36 15.61 -12.76 8.66
CA GLY A 36 14.61 -13.32 9.55
C GLY A 36 13.45 -13.98 8.84
N ARG A 37 13.18 -15.25 9.17
CA ARG A 37 11.92 -15.90 8.78
C ARG A 37 10.74 -15.09 9.33
N ARG A 38 9.68 -14.97 8.53
CA ARG A 38 8.45 -14.27 8.90
C ARG A 38 7.28 -15.14 8.53
N VAL A 39 6.27 -15.18 9.39
CA VAL A 39 5.01 -15.86 9.14
C VAL A 39 3.90 -14.84 9.29
N TYR A 40 3.19 -14.59 8.20
CA TYR A 40 1.98 -13.79 8.21
C TYR A 40 0.79 -14.69 8.56
N ILE A 41 0.00 -14.27 9.54
CA ILE A 41 -1.18 -14.99 9.99
C ILE A 41 -2.36 -14.07 9.74
N ALA A 42 -3.24 -14.47 8.83
CA ALA A 42 -4.47 -13.75 8.54
C ALA A 42 -5.59 -14.25 9.46
N CYS A 43 -6.30 -13.32 10.08
CA CYS A 43 -7.56 -13.59 10.77
C CYS A 43 -8.70 -13.05 9.91
N GLU A 44 -9.59 -13.96 9.50
CA GLU A 44 -10.72 -13.66 8.62
C GLU A 44 -11.55 -12.49 9.15
N GLY A 45 -11.92 -12.53 10.42
CA GLY A 45 -12.91 -11.60 10.96
C GLY A 45 -14.34 -12.05 10.67
N SER A 46 -15.28 -11.12 10.71
CA SER A 46 -16.70 -11.36 10.50
C SER A 46 -17.35 -10.19 9.75
N LEU A 47 -18.25 -10.50 8.82
CA LEU A 47 -18.97 -9.50 8.03
C LEU A 47 -19.76 -8.53 8.94
N GLY A 48 -19.53 -7.22 8.79
CA GLY A 48 -20.24 -6.19 9.55
C GLY A 48 -19.41 -5.58 10.68
N ASN A 49 -18.34 -6.24 11.11
CA ASN A 49 -17.60 -5.86 12.31
C ASN A 49 -16.31 -5.08 12.01
N GLY A 50 -15.82 -5.10 10.76
CA GLY A 50 -14.56 -4.44 10.41
C GLY A 50 -13.35 -4.97 11.19
N ASN A 51 -13.35 -6.24 11.58
CA ASN A 51 -12.38 -6.84 12.50
C ASN A 51 -11.41 -7.84 11.84
N ALA A 52 -11.33 -7.87 10.51
CA ALA A 52 -10.25 -8.60 9.83
C ALA A 52 -8.89 -8.07 10.32
N SER A 53 -7.94 -8.96 10.56
CA SER A 53 -6.63 -8.56 11.06
C SER A 53 -5.49 -9.38 10.46
N LEU A 54 -4.32 -8.76 10.44
CA LEU A 54 -3.07 -9.40 10.05
C LEU A 54 -2.12 -9.39 11.24
N SER A 55 -1.56 -10.55 11.56
CA SER A 55 -0.51 -10.71 12.55
C SER A 55 0.79 -11.14 11.89
N LEU A 56 1.91 -10.70 12.44
CA LEU A 56 3.26 -11.08 12.02
C LEU A 56 3.92 -11.85 13.15
N TYR A 57 4.25 -13.11 12.90
CA TYR A 57 5.10 -13.90 13.76
C TYR A 57 6.54 -13.88 13.26
N LYS A 58 7.49 -13.59 14.15
CA LYS A 58 8.93 -13.66 13.90
C LYS A 58 9.52 -14.82 14.71
N PRO A 59 9.77 -15.99 14.10
CA PRO A 59 10.23 -17.18 14.83
C PRO A 59 11.57 -17.01 15.52
N GLU A 60 12.45 -16.15 14.99
CA GLU A 60 13.76 -15.88 15.59
C GLU A 60 13.69 -15.06 16.88
N GLN A 61 12.60 -14.32 17.07
CA GLN A 61 12.35 -13.48 18.25
C GLN A 61 11.30 -14.11 19.17
N ASP A 62 10.74 -15.25 18.78
CA ASP A 62 9.57 -15.87 19.42
C ASP A 62 8.48 -14.85 19.79
N SER A 63 8.19 -13.94 18.85
CA SER A 63 7.35 -12.77 19.10
C SER A 63 6.27 -12.64 18.04
N ILE A 64 5.04 -12.35 18.48
CA ILE A 64 3.88 -12.08 17.63
C ILE A 64 3.51 -10.61 17.74
N PHE A 65 3.35 -9.97 16.58
CA PHE A 65 2.87 -8.61 16.44
C PHE A 65 1.47 -8.66 15.81
N ASN A 66 0.44 -8.28 16.56
CA ASN A 66 -0.95 -8.31 16.07
C ASN A 66 -1.34 -6.99 15.39
N ASN A 67 -2.33 -7.01 14.51
CA ASN A 67 -2.87 -5.83 13.84
C ASN A 67 -1.79 -5.00 13.09
N VAL A 68 -0.83 -5.65 12.45
CA VAL A 68 0.32 -4.97 11.82
C VAL A 68 -0.09 -4.04 10.67
N PHE A 69 -1.21 -4.34 10.01
CA PHE A 69 -1.79 -3.48 8.99
C PHE A 69 -2.29 -2.15 9.58
N PHE A 70 -3.08 -2.22 10.66
CA PHE A 70 -3.57 -1.03 11.35
C PHE A 70 -2.42 -0.21 11.92
N GLN A 71 -1.42 -0.86 12.54
CA GLN A 71 -0.25 -0.15 13.09
C GLN A 71 0.53 0.62 12.01
N LYS A 72 0.58 0.11 10.77
CA LYS A 72 1.31 0.76 9.67
C LYS A 72 0.54 1.89 9.01
N ASN A 73 -0.78 1.73 8.82
CA ASN A 73 -1.59 2.68 8.03
C ASN A 73 -2.56 3.52 8.84
N ASN A 74 -2.71 3.23 10.13
CA ASN A 74 -3.75 3.80 10.98
C ASN A 74 -5.17 3.60 10.36
N GLN A 75 -5.38 2.44 9.76
CA GLN A 75 -6.61 2.07 9.06
C GLN A 75 -6.93 0.60 9.30
N ASP A 76 -8.20 0.28 9.51
CA ASP A 76 -8.67 -1.10 9.59
C ASP A 76 -8.52 -1.81 8.24
N LEU A 77 -8.19 -3.11 8.32
CA LEU A 77 -7.97 -3.95 7.16
C LEU A 77 -9.28 -4.28 6.42
N GLY A 78 -10.40 -4.29 7.15
CA GLY A 78 -11.72 -4.59 6.61
C GLY A 78 -12.49 -5.59 7.47
N ASP A 79 -13.49 -6.20 6.87
CA ASP A 79 -14.42 -7.12 7.51
C ASP A 79 -14.00 -8.58 7.39
N ILE A 80 -13.77 -9.05 6.17
CA ILE A 80 -13.40 -10.46 5.87
C ILE A 80 -12.08 -10.49 5.11
N PHE A 81 -11.05 -11.05 5.72
CA PHE A 81 -9.79 -11.36 5.04
C PHE A 81 -9.92 -12.61 4.16
N GLN A 82 -9.66 -12.50 2.86
CA GLN A 82 -9.82 -13.63 1.95
C GLN A 82 -8.52 -14.22 1.45
N SER A 83 -7.56 -13.39 1.07
CA SER A 83 -6.30 -13.88 0.50
C SER A 83 -5.17 -12.88 0.62
N MET A 84 -3.95 -13.41 0.53
CA MET A 84 -2.73 -12.63 0.43
C MET A 84 -1.74 -13.25 -0.53
N LEU A 85 -0.92 -12.42 -1.15
CA LEU A 85 0.16 -12.79 -2.04
C LEU A 85 1.38 -11.94 -1.74
N VAL A 86 2.54 -12.59 -1.61
CA VAL A 86 3.82 -11.89 -1.57
C VAL A 86 4.39 -11.88 -2.99
N ASP A 87 4.75 -10.69 -3.49
CA ASP A 87 5.45 -10.53 -4.76
C ASP A 87 6.62 -9.55 -4.57
N GLY A 88 7.84 -10.08 -4.69
CA GLY A 88 9.07 -9.32 -4.47
C GLY A 88 9.21 -8.76 -3.05
N VAL A 89 9.02 -7.45 -2.93
CA VAL A 89 9.06 -6.70 -1.65
C VAL A 89 7.67 -6.27 -1.18
N GLU A 90 6.62 -6.63 -1.91
CA GLU A 90 5.25 -6.19 -1.62
C GLU A 90 4.39 -7.36 -1.12
N LEU A 91 3.56 -7.07 -0.11
CA LEU A 91 2.48 -7.95 0.34
C LEU A 91 1.14 -7.40 -0.14
N TYR A 92 0.51 -8.11 -1.07
CA TYR A 92 -0.85 -7.84 -1.55
C TYR A 92 -1.87 -8.59 -0.71
N MET A 93 -2.96 -7.91 -0.38
CA MET A 93 -4.01 -8.44 0.48
C MET A 93 -5.38 -8.13 -0.13
N ALA A 94 -6.31 -9.07 -0.03
CA ALA A 94 -7.69 -8.91 -0.45
C ALA A 94 -8.63 -9.07 0.76
N SER A 95 -9.44 -8.05 1.01
CA SER A 95 -10.44 -8.05 2.07
C SER A 95 -11.77 -7.48 1.59
N ILE A 96 -12.87 -7.95 2.18
CA ILE A 96 -14.16 -7.29 2.05
C ILE A 96 -14.15 -6.06 2.96
N ILE A 97 -14.59 -4.93 2.44
CA ILE A 97 -14.78 -3.69 3.19
C ILE A 97 -16.19 -3.15 2.94
N ARG A 98 -16.67 -2.33 3.87
CA ARG A 98 -17.90 -1.55 3.67
C ARG A 98 -17.58 -0.17 3.11
N THR A 99 -18.18 0.18 1.98
CA THR A 99 -18.13 1.53 1.41
C THR A 99 -19.54 2.09 1.35
N GLY A 100 -19.90 2.91 2.34
CA GLY A 100 -21.27 3.42 2.50
C GLY A 100 -22.24 2.29 2.88
N SER A 101 -23.24 2.04 2.03
CA SER A 101 -24.23 0.96 2.19
C SER A 101 -23.89 -0.32 1.42
N GLN A 102 -22.75 -0.36 0.72
CA GLN A 102 -22.37 -1.48 -0.15
C GLN A 102 -21.10 -2.18 0.35
N TRP A 103 -21.01 -3.47 0.04
CA TRP A 103 -19.83 -4.30 0.27
C TRP A 103 -18.96 -4.32 -0.98
N SER A 104 -17.66 -4.12 -0.82
CA SER A 104 -16.69 -4.15 -1.92
C SER A 104 -15.45 -4.95 -1.52
N THR A 105 -14.77 -5.54 -2.50
CA THR A 105 -13.45 -6.14 -2.28
C THR A 105 -12.38 -5.07 -2.46
N SER A 106 -11.61 -4.83 -1.40
CA SER A 106 -10.44 -3.95 -1.44
C SER A 106 -9.18 -4.76 -1.72
N ARG A 107 -8.32 -4.26 -2.60
CA ARG A 107 -6.95 -4.76 -2.77
C ARG A 107 -6.00 -3.70 -2.23
N THR A 108 -5.18 -4.09 -1.27
CA THR A 108 -4.21 -3.18 -0.65
C THR A 108 -2.80 -3.80 -0.65
N SER A 109 -1.78 -2.98 -0.92
CA SER A 109 -0.35 -3.28 -0.75
C SER A 109 0.20 -2.39 0.35
N VAL A 110 0.72 -2.96 1.45
CA VAL A 110 1.01 -2.14 2.66
C VAL A 110 2.33 -2.43 3.35
N LEU A 111 2.85 -3.65 3.26
CA LEU A 111 4.03 -4.00 4.04
C LEU A 111 5.20 -4.26 3.11
N PRO A 112 6.27 -3.43 3.16
CA PRO A 112 7.53 -3.80 2.57
C PRO A 112 8.00 -5.08 3.27
N VAL A 113 7.90 -6.20 2.57
CA VAL A 113 8.55 -7.44 2.99
C VAL A 113 10.02 -7.32 2.62
N PRO A 114 10.96 -7.64 3.53
CA PRO A 114 12.35 -7.81 3.14
C PRO A 114 12.36 -8.80 1.97
N SER A 115 13.01 -8.43 0.88
CA SER A 115 13.03 -9.20 -0.37
C SER A 115 13.30 -10.67 -0.06
N MET A 116 12.25 -11.50 -0.05
CA MET A 116 12.39 -12.96 0.04
C MET A 116 12.97 -13.51 -1.26
N CYS A 117 12.83 -12.76 -2.34
CA CYS A 117 13.33 -13.09 -3.68
C CYS A 117 14.79 -12.63 -3.87
N ALA A 118 15.73 -13.34 -3.25
CA ALA A 118 17.11 -13.39 -3.73
C ALA A 118 17.52 -14.81 -4.16
N SER A 119 16.62 -15.81 -4.08
CA SER A 119 16.89 -17.16 -4.57
C SER A 119 15.64 -17.74 -5.28
N PRO A 120 15.78 -18.25 -6.51
CA PRO A 120 14.68 -18.78 -7.31
C PRO A 120 14.15 -20.15 -6.82
N ALA A 121 14.48 -20.58 -5.60
CA ALA A 121 14.21 -21.93 -5.12
C ALA A 121 12.89 -22.08 -4.33
N ILE A 122 12.12 -21.00 -4.11
CA ILE A 122 10.87 -21.06 -3.31
C ILE A 122 9.75 -20.20 -3.94
N CYS A 123 9.62 -20.25 -5.27
CA CYS A 123 8.37 -19.90 -5.97
C CYS A 123 7.85 -21.15 -6.69
#